data_AF-A0A7R7GBI7-F1
#
_entry.id   AF-A0A7R7GBI7-F1
#
_cell.length_a   1.000
_cell.length_b   1.000
_cell.length_c   1.000
_cell.angle_alpha   90.00
_cell.angle_beta   90.00
_cell.angle_gamma   90.00
#
_symmetry.space_group_name_H-M   'P 1'
#
loop_
_entity.id
_entity.type
_entity.pdbx_description
1 polymer ?
#
loop_
_entity_poly.entity_id
_entity_poly.type
_entity_poly.pdbx_seq_one_letter_code
_entity_poly.pdbx_strand_id
1 'polypeptide(L)'
;MKHLTTVTRMTLITLSLGAMSYALAQDNARPSASDMSPSSVQQEIQSPLSMLQHEWAHINYEVEEKQKEKAFAALIEKAKFFVSEDPNNPELIIWQGIIQSSTAGAKGGLGALDYAKAARKSFEQAMRLDENALAGSAMTSLGVLYHKLPGWPISFGNDKKAEKLLKHALEINPNGIDPNYFYAEFLYDNGEYAQARIYANEAKQAPARAERPLADLGRRQEISRLEAKLAQKS
;
A
#
# COMPACT_ATOMS: atom_id res chain seq x y z
N MET A 1 0.56 50.61 22.05
CA MET A 1 1.38 51.84 21.97
C MET A 1 2.84 51.44 22.06
N LYS A 2 3.65 51.99 21.14
CA LYS A 2 5.06 51.70 20.88
C LYS A 2 5.94 52.20 22.03
N HIS A 3 7.10 51.56 22.27
CA HIS A 3 8.38 52.24 22.33
C HIS A 3 9.52 51.27 21.94
N LEU A 4 10.19 51.63 20.84
CA LEU A 4 11.51 51.17 20.42
C LEU A 4 12.57 51.87 21.31
N THR A 5 13.70 51.19 21.54
CA THR A 5 15.02 51.86 21.46
C THR A 5 16.11 50.88 21.06
N THR A 6 16.96 51.39 20.17
CA THR A 6 18.03 50.79 19.37
C THR A 6 19.39 50.91 20.08
N VAL A 7 20.42 50.34 19.44
CA VAL A 7 21.84 50.76 19.34
C VAL A 7 22.78 49.66 19.88
N THR A 8 23.73 49.02 19.20
CA THR A 8 24.57 49.19 17.98
C THR A 8 26.06 49.23 18.35
N ARG A 9 26.87 48.48 17.57
CA ARG A 9 28.35 48.50 17.36
C ARG A 9 29.24 47.84 18.43
N MET A 10 30.08 46.83 18.12
CA MET A 10 31.14 46.65 17.09
C MET A 10 32.46 47.33 17.49
N THR A 11 33.46 46.52 17.86
CA THR A 11 34.88 46.88 17.78
C THR A 11 35.73 45.63 17.52
N LEU A 12 36.42 45.61 16.37
CA LEU A 12 37.57 44.77 16.02
C LEU A 12 38.80 45.15 16.85
N ILE A 13 39.66 44.20 17.22
CA ILE A 13 41.11 44.43 17.44
C ILE A 13 41.95 43.21 16.97
N THR A 14 42.67 43.46 15.86
CA THR A 14 44.05 43.10 15.43
C THR A 14 44.75 41.82 15.93
N LEU A 15 45.24 40.92 15.07
CA LEU A 15 46.47 40.94 14.22
C LEU A 15 47.77 40.51 14.94
N SER A 16 48.32 39.34 14.58
CA SER A 16 49.76 39.04 14.48
C SER A 16 49.93 37.82 13.56
N LEU A 17 50.31 38.00 12.30
CA LEU A 17 51.67 38.01 11.73
C LEU A 17 52.54 36.79 12.09
N GLY A 18 52.58 35.84 11.16
CA GLY A 18 53.60 34.80 11.07
C GLY A 18 53.68 34.32 9.63
N ALA A 19 54.51 34.98 8.82
CA ALA A 19 54.83 34.56 7.47
C ALA A 19 56.00 33.56 7.52
N MET A 20 55.85 32.43 6.84
CA MET A 20 56.97 31.58 6.45
C MET A 20 56.65 30.99 5.07
N SER A 21 57.24 31.60 4.05
CA SER A 21 57.15 31.16 2.66
C SER A 21 58.19 30.07 2.40
N TYR A 22 57.79 28.96 1.79
CA TYR A 22 58.69 28.12 1.00
C TYR A 22 58.04 27.71 -0.33
N ALA A 23 58.71 28.17 -1.37
CA ALA A 23 58.82 27.74 -2.77
C ALA A 23 57.90 26.64 -3.34
N LEU A 24 57.14 27.06 -4.36
CA LEU A 24 57.00 26.51 -5.71
C LEU A 24 57.32 25.02 -5.96
N ALA A 25 56.25 24.25 -6.22
CA ALA A 25 56.21 23.31 -7.33
C ALA A 25 54.81 23.35 -7.95
N GLN A 26 54.74 23.84 -9.18
CA GLN A 26 53.56 23.67 -10.03
C GLN A 26 53.60 22.25 -10.58
N ASP A 27 52.58 21.46 -10.30
CA ASP A 27 52.15 20.45 -11.26
C ASP A 27 50.62 20.38 -11.28
N ASN A 28 50.06 20.50 -12.47
CA ASN A 28 48.63 20.62 -12.74
C ASN A 28 47.95 19.26 -12.52
N ALA A 29 47.12 19.13 -11.49
CA ALA A 29 46.10 18.10 -11.42
C ALA A 29 44.78 18.66 -10.84
N ARG A 30 43.68 18.22 -11.46
CA ARG A 30 42.29 18.70 -11.38
C ARG A 30 41.69 18.77 -9.96
N PRO A 31 40.66 19.60 -9.74
CA PRO A 31 40.08 19.82 -8.42
C PRO A 31 39.20 18.67 -7.90
N SER A 32 39.43 18.37 -6.62
CA SER A 32 38.46 18.12 -5.54
C SER A 32 37.60 16.84 -5.53
N ALA A 33 37.98 15.89 -4.68
CA ALA A 33 37.11 14.87 -4.11
C ALA A 33 36.84 15.19 -2.62
N SER A 34 36.04 16.23 -2.36
CA SER A 34 35.55 16.50 -1.01
C SER A 34 34.27 17.35 -1.08
N ASP A 35 33.25 16.78 -1.71
CA ASP A 35 31.88 17.22 -1.52
C ASP A 35 30.93 16.02 -1.74
N MET A 36 30.95 15.08 -0.80
CA MET A 36 29.90 14.07 -0.70
C MET A 36 29.08 14.37 0.55
N SER A 37 28.12 15.28 0.38
CA SER A 37 26.96 15.37 1.27
C SER A 37 26.14 14.07 1.15
N PRO A 38 25.90 13.30 2.23
CA PRO A 38 25.02 12.14 2.15
C PRO A 38 23.57 12.62 2.31
N SER A 39 23.08 13.33 1.29
CA SER A 39 21.65 13.58 1.10
C SER A 39 21.21 12.84 -0.16
N SER A 40 21.36 11.53 -0.15
CA SER A 40 20.70 10.63 -1.07
C SER A 40 19.97 9.60 -0.22
N VAL A 41 18.74 9.95 0.19
CA VAL A 41 17.68 8.96 0.31
C VAL A 41 17.80 8.10 -0.94
N GLN A 42 18.14 6.83 -0.78
CA GLN A 42 18.24 5.92 -1.92
C GLN A 42 16.97 6.12 -2.76
N GLN A 43 17.13 6.57 -4.01
CA GLN A 43 16.11 6.34 -5.02
C GLN A 43 16.03 4.82 -5.13
N GLU A 44 15.10 4.22 -4.39
CA GLU A 44 14.67 2.85 -4.64
C GLU A 44 14.40 2.75 -6.15
N ILE A 45 14.99 1.75 -6.80
CA ILE A 45 14.57 1.38 -8.15
C ILE A 45 13.12 0.93 -8.00
N GLN A 46 12.18 1.83 -8.28
CA GLN A 46 10.76 1.53 -8.19
C GLN A 46 10.41 0.57 -9.33
N SER A 47 10.17 -0.70 -8.99
CA SER A 47 9.58 -1.65 -9.94
C SER A 47 8.13 -1.24 -10.26
N PRO A 48 7.59 -1.65 -11.42
CA PRO A 48 6.16 -1.50 -11.73
C PRO A 48 5.24 -1.94 -10.58
N LEU A 49 5.57 -3.08 -9.95
CA LEU A 49 4.86 -3.60 -8.80
C LEU A 49 4.90 -2.63 -7.60
N SER A 50 6.09 -2.16 -7.24
CA SER A 50 6.26 -1.22 -6.11
C SER A 50 5.51 0.08 -6.35
N MET A 51 5.50 0.62 -7.58
CA MET A 51 4.72 1.80 -7.93
C MET A 51 3.22 1.58 -7.69
N LEU A 52 2.65 0.47 -8.20
CA LEU A 52 1.23 0.16 -8.00
C LEU A 52 0.87 0.01 -6.52
N GLN A 53 1.73 -0.64 -5.74
CA GLN A 53 1.55 -0.85 -4.30
C GLN A 53 1.49 0.46 -3.51
N HIS A 54 2.48 1.33 -3.72
CA HIS A 54 2.60 2.58 -3.00
C HIS A 54 1.50 3.57 -3.40
N GLU A 55 1.20 3.71 -4.69
CA GLU A 55 0.14 4.59 -5.16
C GLU A 55 -1.24 4.10 -4.71
N TRP A 56 -1.50 2.79 -4.75
CA TRP A 56 -2.73 2.24 -4.20
C TRP A 56 -2.88 2.55 -2.72
N ALA A 57 -1.81 2.38 -1.92
CA ALA A 57 -1.86 2.64 -0.48
C ALA A 57 -2.17 4.12 -0.18
N HIS A 58 -1.52 5.04 -0.90
CA HIS A 58 -1.81 6.48 -0.81
C HIS A 58 -3.28 6.79 -1.15
N ILE A 59 -3.77 6.29 -2.28
CA ILE A 59 -5.16 6.54 -2.70
C ILE A 59 -6.16 5.92 -1.72
N ASN A 60 -5.90 4.69 -1.25
CA ASN A 60 -6.84 3.98 -0.40
C ASN A 60 -6.95 4.58 1.00
N TYR A 61 -5.83 5.05 1.57
CA TYR A 61 -5.76 5.43 2.98
C TYR A 61 -5.63 6.95 3.24
N GLU A 62 -5.08 7.73 2.31
CA GLU A 62 -4.80 9.16 2.55
C GLU A 62 -5.63 10.11 1.67
N VAL A 63 -6.06 9.66 0.49
CA VAL A 63 -6.89 10.48 -0.40
C VAL A 63 -8.32 10.57 0.13
N GLU A 64 -8.89 11.77 0.09
CA GLU A 64 -10.28 12.05 0.46
C GLU A 64 -11.27 11.20 -0.35
N GLU A 65 -12.31 10.68 0.29
CA GLU A 65 -13.24 9.70 -0.29
C GLU A 65 -13.83 10.16 -1.64
N LYS A 66 -14.23 11.44 -1.74
CA LYS A 66 -14.79 12.04 -2.97
C LYS A 66 -13.81 12.10 -4.14
N GLN A 67 -12.51 11.97 -3.88
CA GLN A 67 -11.44 12.04 -4.89
C GLN A 67 -10.90 10.66 -5.27
N LYS A 68 -11.17 9.62 -4.46
CA LYS A 68 -10.65 8.26 -4.68
C LYS A 68 -11.05 7.66 -6.01
N GLU A 69 -12.31 7.81 -6.45
CA GLU A 69 -12.75 7.26 -7.74
C GLU A 69 -11.87 7.78 -8.89
N LYS A 70 -11.65 9.10 -8.96
CA LYS A 70 -10.82 9.71 -10.00
C LYS A 70 -9.36 9.27 -9.90
N ALA A 71 -8.81 9.22 -8.68
CA ALA A 71 -7.43 8.82 -8.47
C ALA A 71 -7.20 7.35 -8.86
N PHE A 72 -8.11 6.44 -8.46
CA PHE A 72 -8.04 5.04 -8.86
C PHE A 72 -8.24 4.83 -10.35
N ALA A 73 -9.10 5.62 -11.03
CA ALA A 73 -9.26 5.53 -12.48
C ALA A 73 -7.92 5.80 -13.21
N ALA A 74 -7.12 6.77 -12.74
CA ALA A 74 -5.78 7.00 -13.29
C ALA A 74 -4.83 5.83 -12.99
N LEU A 75 -4.89 5.27 -11.77
CA LEU A 75 -4.05 4.13 -11.38
C LEU A 75 -4.40 2.85 -12.15
N ILE A 76 -5.66 2.64 -12.54
CA ILE A 76 -6.08 1.52 -13.40
C ILE A 76 -5.36 1.57 -14.75
N GLU A 77 -5.28 2.75 -15.38
CA GLU A 77 -4.62 2.86 -16.69
C GLU A 77 -3.12 2.57 -16.59
N LYS A 78 -2.47 2.98 -15.50
CA LYS A 78 -1.09 2.60 -15.20
C LYS A 78 -0.93 1.09 -15.00
N ALA A 79 -1.82 0.46 -14.23
CA ALA A 79 -1.79 -0.98 -14.02
C ALA A 79 -1.98 -1.76 -15.33
N LYS A 80 -2.92 -1.34 -16.18
CA LYS A 80 -3.13 -1.92 -17.51
C LYS A 80 -1.90 -1.82 -18.39
N PHE A 81 -1.22 -0.67 -18.38
CA PHE A 81 0.03 -0.48 -19.11
C PHE A 81 1.10 -1.46 -18.61
N PHE A 82 1.33 -1.57 -17.30
CA PHE A 82 2.32 -2.52 -16.78
C PHE A 82 1.97 -3.99 -17.10
N VAL A 83 0.69 -4.36 -17.06
CA VAL A 83 0.25 -5.69 -17.49
C VAL A 83 0.40 -5.90 -19.00
N SER A 84 0.25 -4.87 -19.83
CA SER A 84 0.48 -5.02 -21.29
C SER A 84 1.95 -5.23 -21.63
N GLU A 85 2.87 -4.67 -20.84
CA GLU A 85 4.31 -4.86 -21.01
C GLU A 85 4.76 -6.26 -20.54
N ASP A 86 4.08 -6.83 -19.53
CA ASP A 86 4.38 -8.17 -19.00
C ASP A 86 3.09 -8.97 -18.69
N PRO A 87 2.40 -9.50 -19.73
CA PRO A 87 1.06 -10.06 -19.61
C PRO A 87 1.00 -11.42 -18.90
N ASN A 88 2.15 -12.02 -18.61
CA ASN A 88 2.25 -13.30 -17.89
C ASN A 88 2.75 -13.12 -16.45
N ASN A 89 2.85 -11.88 -15.96
CA ASN A 89 3.26 -11.58 -14.60
C ASN A 89 2.06 -11.65 -13.64
N PRO A 90 1.94 -12.71 -12.81
CA PRO A 90 0.80 -12.85 -11.91
C PRO A 90 0.72 -11.72 -10.89
N GLU A 91 1.85 -11.16 -10.43
CA GLU A 91 1.88 -10.11 -9.41
C GLU A 91 1.29 -8.79 -9.94
N LEU A 92 1.63 -8.40 -11.16
CA LEU A 92 1.06 -7.21 -11.81
C LEU A 92 -0.44 -7.38 -12.08
N ILE A 93 -0.86 -8.58 -12.50
CA ILE A 93 -2.28 -8.89 -12.73
C ILE A 93 -3.07 -8.88 -11.41
N ILE A 94 -2.49 -9.40 -10.31
CA ILE A 94 -3.09 -9.30 -8.98
C ILE A 94 -3.31 -7.84 -8.60
N TRP A 95 -2.28 -6.99 -8.75
CA TRP A 95 -2.40 -5.58 -8.38
C TRP A 95 -3.39 -4.84 -9.27
N GLN A 96 -3.45 -5.13 -10.57
CA GLN A 96 -4.52 -4.64 -11.43
C GLN A 96 -5.91 -5.02 -10.86
N GLY A 97 -6.09 -6.28 -10.44
CA GLY A 97 -7.34 -6.72 -9.81
C GLY A 97 -7.66 -6.00 -8.51
N ILE A 98 -6.67 -5.78 -7.64
CA ILE A 98 -6.84 -5.05 -6.36
C ILE A 98 -7.29 -3.62 -6.64
N ILE A 99 -6.62 -2.93 -7.57
CA ILE A 99 -6.96 -1.55 -7.94
C ILE A 99 -8.37 -1.48 -8.54
N GLN A 100 -8.73 -2.42 -9.42
CA GLN A 100 -10.09 -2.53 -9.97
C GLN A 100 -11.13 -2.75 -8.86
N SER A 101 -10.86 -3.64 -7.91
CA SER A 101 -11.73 -3.92 -6.77
C SER A 101 -11.92 -2.68 -5.87
N SER A 102 -10.84 -1.97 -5.55
CA SER A 102 -10.91 -0.72 -4.78
C SER A 102 -11.66 0.38 -5.52
N THR A 103 -11.53 0.45 -6.84
CA THR A 103 -12.31 1.39 -7.68
C THR A 103 -13.80 1.11 -7.61
N ALA A 104 -14.19 -0.18 -7.62
CA ALA A 104 -15.58 -0.57 -7.45
C ALA A 104 -16.14 -0.07 -6.11
N GLY A 105 -15.36 -0.22 -5.03
CA GLY A 105 -15.71 0.30 -3.70
C GLY A 105 -15.87 1.82 -3.67
N ALA A 106 -14.89 2.55 -4.22
CA ALA A 106 -14.91 4.02 -4.23
C ALA A 106 -16.03 4.61 -5.10
N LYS A 107 -16.36 3.95 -6.22
CA LYS A 107 -17.40 4.41 -7.15
C LYS A 107 -18.82 4.16 -6.61
N GLY A 108 -19.06 2.98 -6.04
CA GLY A 108 -20.39 2.53 -5.65
C GLY A 108 -21.41 2.48 -6.80
N GLY A 109 -22.67 2.21 -6.46
CA GLY A 109 -23.79 2.22 -7.41
C GLY A 109 -23.63 1.25 -8.59
N LEU A 110 -24.37 1.53 -9.68
CA LEU A 110 -24.40 0.65 -10.86
C LEU A 110 -23.04 0.55 -11.59
N GLY A 111 -22.24 1.62 -11.55
CA GLY A 111 -20.93 1.64 -12.22
C GLY A 111 -19.83 0.86 -11.50
N ALA A 112 -20.02 0.48 -10.24
CA ALA A 112 -19.07 -0.37 -9.51
C ALA A 112 -19.00 -1.79 -10.07
N LEU A 113 -20.08 -2.28 -10.67
CA LEU A 113 -20.19 -3.67 -11.10
C LEU A 113 -19.21 -4.04 -12.22
N ASP A 114 -18.93 -3.11 -13.14
CA ASP A 114 -18.00 -3.38 -14.24
C ASP A 114 -16.56 -3.49 -13.73
N TYR A 115 -16.17 -2.64 -12.77
CA TYR A 115 -14.88 -2.75 -12.09
C TYR A 115 -14.76 -4.05 -11.28
N ALA A 116 -15.81 -4.45 -10.57
CA ALA A 116 -15.84 -5.71 -9.83
C ALA A 116 -15.70 -6.93 -10.76
N LYS A 117 -16.38 -6.93 -11.91
CA LYS A 117 -16.24 -7.99 -12.93
C LYS A 117 -14.84 -8.03 -13.54
N ALA A 118 -14.23 -6.86 -13.78
CA ALA A 118 -12.86 -6.77 -14.27
C ALA A 118 -11.87 -7.31 -13.23
N ALA A 119 -12.03 -6.93 -11.96
CA ALA A 119 -11.22 -7.42 -10.85
C ALA A 119 -11.28 -8.94 -10.73
N ARG A 120 -12.49 -9.52 -10.79
CA ARG A 120 -12.67 -10.98 -10.81
C ARG A 120 -11.87 -11.64 -11.93
N LYS A 121 -11.96 -11.13 -13.16
CA LYS A 121 -11.21 -11.68 -14.30
C LYS A 121 -9.70 -11.62 -14.08
N SER A 122 -9.20 -10.49 -13.55
CA SER A 122 -7.78 -10.33 -13.21
C SER A 122 -7.33 -11.36 -12.18
N PHE A 123 -8.07 -11.53 -11.07
CA PHE A 123 -7.72 -12.54 -10.04
C PHE A 123 -7.79 -13.97 -10.58
N GLU A 124 -8.84 -14.31 -11.33
CA GLU A 124 -8.96 -15.63 -11.95
C GLU A 124 -7.81 -15.90 -12.95
N GLN A 125 -7.35 -14.88 -13.68
CA GLN A 125 -6.19 -14.99 -14.56
C GLN A 125 -4.89 -15.18 -13.78
N ALA A 126 -4.63 -14.37 -12.75
CA ALA A 126 -3.45 -14.51 -11.92
C ALA A 126 -3.37 -15.89 -11.27
N MET A 127 -4.48 -16.40 -10.72
CA MET A 127 -4.54 -17.74 -10.14
C MET A 127 -4.26 -18.87 -11.15
N ARG A 128 -4.57 -18.68 -12.44
CA ARG A 128 -4.21 -19.65 -13.48
C ARG A 128 -2.71 -19.63 -13.80
N LEU A 129 -2.04 -18.51 -13.61
CA LEU A 129 -0.60 -18.35 -13.86
C LEU A 129 0.21 -18.85 -12.66
N ASP A 130 -0.13 -18.35 -11.47
CA ASP A 130 0.44 -18.77 -10.19
C ASP A 130 -0.53 -18.41 -9.07
N GLU A 131 -1.11 -19.43 -8.44
CA GLU A 131 -2.06 -19.26 -7.35
C GLU A 131 -1.40 -18.85 -6.03
N ASN A 132 -0.08 -19.06 -5.89
CA ASN A 132 0.71 -18.71 -4.71
C ASN A 132 1.36 -17.32 -4.81
N ALA A 133 1.30 -16.69 -5.99
CA ALA A 133 1.86 -15.35 -6.22
C ALA A 133 1.39 -14.35 -5.16
N LEU A 134 2.33 -13.56 -4.66
CA LEU A 134 2.12 -12.62 -3.55
C LEU A 134 1.44 -13.29 -2.33
N ALA A 135 1.86 -14.52 -2.01
CA ALA A 135 1.35 -15.31 -0.89
C ALA A 135 -0.18 -15.46 -0.91
N GLY A 136 -0.73 -15.84 -2.07
CA GLY A 136 -2.16 -16.14 -2.24
C GLY A 136 -3.06 -14.90 -2.28
N SER A 137 -2.51 -13.71 -2.59
CA SER A 137 -3.27 -12.45 -2.58
C SER A 137 -4.47 -12.45 -3.53
N ALA A 138 -4.37 -13.13 -4.69
CA ALA A 138 -5.48 -13.25 -5.64
C ALA A 138 -6.70 -13.93 -4.99
N MET A 139 -6.46 -14.99 -4.21
CA MET A 139 -7.52 -15.74 -3.54
C MET A 139 -8.18 -14.91 -2.43
N THR A 140 -7.37 -14.22 -1.63
CA THR A 140 -7.88 -13.31 -0.59
C THR A 140 -8.81 -12.27 -1.21
N SER A 141 -8.34 -11.55 -2.24
CA SER A 141 -9.10 -10.47 -2.86
C SER A 141 -10.34 -10.97 -3.60
N LEU A 142 -10.27 -12.12 -4.29
CA LEU A 142 -11.42 -12.72 -4.94
C LEU A 142 -12.47 -13.21 -3.93
N GLY A 143 -12.03 -13.77 -2.81
CA GLY A 143 -12.90 -14.16 -1.70
C GLY A 143 -13.67 -12.96 -1.15
N VAL A 144 -12.98 -11.84 -0.91
CA VAL A 144 -13.61 -10.57 -0.49
C VAL A 144 -14.66 -10.10 -1.50
N LEU A 145 -14.38 -10.13 -2.81
CA LEU A 145 -15.36 -9.75 -3.82
C LEU A 145 -16.61 -10.63 -3.80
N TYR A 146 -16.44 -11.95 -3.66
CA TYR A 146 -17.57 -12.87 -3.54
C TYR A 146 -18.41 -12.58 -2.30
N HIS A 147 -17.80 -12.14 -1.19
CA HIS A 147 -18.53 -11.82 0.03
C HIS A 147 -19.26 -10.46 -0.03
N LYS A 148 -18.58 -9.42 -0.53
CA LYS A 148 -19.08 -8.04 -0.44
C LYS A 148 -20.10 -7.67 -1.52
N LEU A 149 -20.23 -8.46 -2.58
CA LEU A 149 -21.15 -8.17 -3.67
C LEU A 149 -22.50 -8.87 -3.50
N PRO A 150 -23.59 -8.31 -4.05
CA PRO A 150 -24.87 -9.03 -4.14
C PRO A 150 -24.75 -10.31 -4.98
N GLY A 151 -25.60 -11.29 -4.68
CA GLY A 151 -25.72 -12.49 -5.49
C GLY A 151 -26.42 -12.27 -6.84
N TRP A 152 -26.66 -13.38 -7.53
CA TRP A 152 -27.47 -13.41 -8.75
C TRP A 152 -28.93 -12.98 -8.45
N PRO A 153 -29.62 -12.22 -9.33
CA PRO A 153 -29.22 -11.85 -10.70
C PRO A 153 -28.46 -10.53 -10.84
N ILE A 154 -28.21 -9.81 -9.74
CA ILE A 154 -27.64 -8.45 -9.79
C ILE A 154 -26.13 -8.49 -10.00
N SER A 155 -25.43 -9.36 -9.28
CA SER A 155 -23.98 -9.53 -9.38
C SER A 155 -23.62 -11.00 -9.18
N PHE A 156 -22.41 -11.28 -8.71
CA PHE A 156 -21.83 -12.62 -8.62
C PHE A 156 -21.42 -13.03 -7.21
N GLY A 157 -21.86 -12.29 -6.19
CA GLY A 157 -21.61 -12.60 -4.79
C GLY A 157 -22.04 -14.02 -4.42
N ASN A 158 -21.24 -14.67 -3.57
CA ASN A 158 -21.43 -16.05 -3.14
C ASN A 158 -20.57 -16.35 -1.91
N ASP A 159 -21.16 -16.34 -0.71
CA ASP A 159 -20.43 -16.55 0.55
C ASP A 159 -19.76 -17.93 0.65
N LYS A 160 -20.36 -18.97 0.05
CA LYS A 160 -19.73 -20.30 0.03
C LYS A 160 -18.43 -20.30 -0.77
N LYS A 161 -18.38 -19.57 -1.89
CA LYS A 161 -17.14 -19.38 -2.65
C LYS A 161 -16.17 -18.47 -1.92
N ALA A 162 -16.66 -17.40 -1.29
CA ALA A 162 -15.85 -16.49 -0.49
C ALA A 162 -15.11 -17.24 0.61
N GLU A 163 -15.83 -18.01 1.43
CA GLU A 163 -15.27 -18.78 2.54
C GLU A 163 -14.20 -19.76 2.05
N LYS A 164 -14.46 -20.50 0.98
CA LYS A 164 -13.50 -21.46 0.41
C LYS A 164 -12.20 -20.77 0.00
N LEU A 165 -12.28 -19.62 -0.67
CA LEU A 165 -11.11 -18.87 -1.12
C LEU A 165 -10.35 -18.24 0.04
N LEU A 166 -11.05 -17.68 1.03
CA LEU A 166 -10.42 -17.07 2.21
C LEU A 166 -9.72 -18.11 3.08
N LYS A 167 -10.32 -19.29 3.28
CA LYS A 167 -9.68 -20.41 3.98
C LYS A 167 -8.43 -20.88 3.24
N HIS A 168 -8.50 -21.02 1.91
CA HIS A 168 -7.33 -21.44 1.14
C HIS A 168 -6.22 -20.38 1.16
N ALA A 169 -6.55 -19.09 1.14
CA ALA A 169 -5.56 -18.03 1.30
C ALA A 169 -4.83 -18.10 2.65
N LEU A 170 -5.50 -18.54 3.72
CA LEU A 170 -4.89 -18.78 5.03
C LEU A 170 -3.98 -20.02 5.04
N GLU A 171 -4.29 -21.05 4.25
CA GLU A 171 -3.40 -22.20 4.07
C GLU A 171 -2.07 -21.77 3.43
N ILE A 172 -2.11 -20.84 2.48
CA ILE A 172 -0.92 -20.29 1.80
C ILE A 172 -0.17 -19.29 2.70
N ASN A 173 -0.89 -18.41 3.40
CA ASN A 173 -0.31 -17.30 4.16
C ASN A 173 -0.94 -17.19 5.57
N PRO A 174 -0.66 -18.16 6.46
CA PRO A 174 -1.33 -18.27 7.75
C PRO A 174 -1.03 -17.10 8.69
N ASN A 175 0.10 -16.43 8.51
CA ASN A 175 0.55 -15.32 9.37
C ASN A 175 0.38 -13.94 8.69
N GLY A 176 -0.28 -13.90 7.53
CA GLY A 176 -0.42 -12.69 6.73
C GLY A 176 -1.47 -11.72 7.27
N ILE A 177 -1.18 -10.43 7.26
CA ILE A 177 -2.10 -9.40 7.77
C ILE A 177 -3.42 -9.34 6.98
N ASP A 178 -3.35 -9.38 5.65
CA ASP A 178 -4.52 -9.27 4.77
C ASP A 178 -5.44 -10.52 4.84
N PRO A 179 -4.97 -11.77 4.63
CA PRO A 179 -5.85 -12.94 4.69
C PRO A 179 -6.51 -13.13 6.06
N ASN A 180 -5.77 -12.92 7.16
CA ASN A 180 -6.35 -12.99 8.50
C ASN A 180 -7.39 -11.90 8.76
N TYR A 181 -7.11 -10.65 8.35
CA TYR A 181 -8.07 -9.56 8.52
C TYR A 181 -9.35 -9.81 7.73
N PHE A 182 -9.24 -10.19 6.46
CA PHE A 182 -10.43 -10.38 5.61
C PHE A 182 -11.23 -11.62 5.99
N TYR A 183 -10.58 -12.68 6.49
CA TYR A 183 -11.33 -13.82 7.02
C TYR A 183 -12.01 -13.48 8.35
N ALA A 184 -11.36 -12.71 9.23
CA ALA A 184 -11.99 -12.18 10.44
C ALA A 184 -13.21 -11.30 10.13
N GLU A 185 -13.12 -10.46 9.10
CA GLU A 185 -14.23 -9.62 8.64
C GLU A 185 -15.37 -10.49 8.08
N PHE A 186 -15.07 -11.48 7.24
CA PHE A 186 -16.05 -12.43 6.73
C PHE A 186 -16.79 -13.16 7.87
N LEU A 187 -16.07 -13.64 8.88
CA LEU A 187 -16.65 -14.30 10.04
C LEU A 187 -17.54 -13.34 10.86
N TYR A 188 -17.09 -12.09 11.03
CA TYR A 188 -17.88 -11.07 11.71
C TYR A 188 -19.20 -10.79 11.00
N ASP A 189 -19.16 -10.61 9.67
CA ASP A 189 -20.33 -10.32 8.84
C ASP A 189 -21.32 -11.51 8.84
N ASN A 190 -20.84 -12.74 9.07
CA ASN A 190 -21.65 -13.95 9.23
C ASN A 190 -22.06 -14.28 10.68
N GLY A 191 -21.71 -13.44 11.65
CA GLY A 191 -22.08 -13.63 13.06
C GLY A 191 -21.20 -14.62 13.84
N GLU A 192 -20.12 -15.11 13.25
CA GLU A 192 -19.15 -16.03 13.87
C GLU A 192 -18.12 -15.26 14.73
N TYR A 193 -18.60 -14.48 15.70
CA TYR A 193 -17.79 -13.49 16.42
C TYR A 193 -16.62 -14.09 17.20
N ALA A 194 -16.79 -15.27 17.80
CA ALA A 194 -15.71 -15.93 18.54
C ALA A 194 -14.53 -16.26 17.63
N GLN A 195 -14.80 -16.82 16.44
CA GLN A 195 -13.77 -17.15 15.46
C GLN A 195 -13.18 -15.88 14.83
N ALA A 196 -14.01 -14.87 14.56
CA ALA A 196 -13.56 -13.58 14.06
C ALA A 196 -12.54 -12.91 14.99
N ARG A 197 -12.71 -13.01 16.32
CA ARG A 197 -11.73 -12.50 17.30
C ARG A 197 -10.37 -13.17 17.19
N ILE A 198 -10.33 -14.49 16.97
CA ILE A 198 -9.09 -15.24 16.80
C ILE A 198 -8.33 -14.70 15.59
N TYR A 199 -8.97 -14.65 14.43
CA TYR A 199 -8.31 -14.19 13.20
C TYR A 199 -8.00 -12.69 13.20
N ALA A 200 -8.80 -11.84 13.88
CA ALA A 200 -8.47 -10.43 14.05
C ALA A 200 -7.19 -10.26 14.90
N ASN A 201 -6.99 -11.10 15.92
CA ASN A 201 -5.77 -11.11 16.71
C ASN A 201 -4.56 -11.61 15.89
N GLU A 202 -4.72 -12.66 15.08
CA GLU A 202 -3.66 -13.11 14.15
C GLU A 202 -3.26 -11.99 13.19
N ALA A 203 -4.24 -11.30 12.58
CA ALA A 203 -3.98 -10.16 11.70
C ALA A 203 -3.22 -9.03 12.41
N LYS A 204 -3.54 -8.76 13.68
CA LYS A 204 -2.87 -7.74 14.49
C LYS A 204 -1.41 -8.11 14.79
N GLN A 205 -1.13 -9.39 15.02
CA GLN A 205 0.20 -9.91 15.32
C GLN A 205 1.05 -10.16 14.06
N ALA A 206 0.44 -10.08 12.87
CA ALA A 206 1.13 -10.27 11.61
C ALA A 206 2.40 -9.39 11.49
N PRO A 207 3.53 -9.93 10.96
CA PRO A 207 4.75 -9.18 10.74
C PRO A 207 4.54 -7.96 9.84
N ALA A 208 5.31 -6.90 10.08
CA ALA A 208 5.30 -5.73 9.22
C ALA A 208 5.97 -6.03 7.87
N ARG A 209 5.39 -5.51 6.79
CA ARG A 209 5.96 -5.50 5.44
C ARG A 209 6.80 -4.25 5.26
N ALA A 210 8.13 -4.42 5.28
CA ALA A 210 9.08 -3.31 5.26
C ALA A 210 8.90 -2.41 4.02
N GLU A 211 8.51 -3.00 2.90
CA GLU A 211 8.25 -2.37 1.62
C GLU A 211 6.83 -1.79 1.47
N ARG A 212 5.96 -1.97 2.47
CA ARG A 212 4.55 -1.50 2.44
C ARG A 212 4.08 -0.83 3.76
N PRO A 213 4.83 0.10 4.35
CA PRO A 213 4.52 0.66 5.67
C PRO A 213 3.17 1.39 5.72
N LEU A 214 2.81 2.14 4.67
CA LEU A 214 1.53 2.86 4.62
C LEU A 214 0.33 1.90 4.55
N ALA A 215 0.44 0.84 3.75
CA ALA A 215 -0.62 -0.15 3.63
C ALA A 215 -0.82 -0.90 4.97
N ASP A 216 0.27 -1.25 5.65
CA ASP A 216 0.22 -1.89 6.97
C ASP A 216 -0.40 -0.99 8.03
N LEU A 217 -0.03 0.31 8.04
CA LEU A 217 -0.64 1.28 8.94
C LEU A 217 -2.15 1.35 8.74
N GLY A 218 -2.60 1.51 7.49
CA GLY A 218 -4.01 1.55 7.14
C GLY A 218 -4.76 0.28 7.54
N ARG A 219 -4.18 -0.90 7.24
CA ARG A 219 -4.76 -2.19 7.61
C ARG A 219 -4.84 -2.40 9.13
N ARG A 220 -3.83 -1.98 9.89
CA ARG A 220 -3.86 -2.04 11.37
C ARG A 220 -4.95 -1.17 11.97
N GLN A 221 -5.26 -0.03 11.37
CA GLN A 221 -6.41 0.79 11.77
C GLN A 221 -7.73 0.07 11.46
N GLU A 222 -7.84 -0.60 10.32
CA GLU A 222 -9.02 -1.40 9.95
C GLU A 222 -9.24 -2.59 10.90
N ILE A 223 -8.17 -3.30 11.27
CA ILE A 223 -8.19 -4.34 12.29
C ILE A 223 -8.67 -3.77 13.62
N SER A 224 -8.15 -2.62 14.06
CA SER A 224 -8.56 -1.98 15.32
C SER A 224 -10.05 -1.61 15.31
N ARG A 225 -10.58 -1.16 14.17
CA ARG A 225 -12.03 -0.91 14.00
C ARG A 225 -12.85 -2.20 14.08
N LEU A 226 -12.36 -3.29 13.50
CA LEU A 226 -13.01 -4.60 13.60
C LEU A 226 -13.01 -5.13 15.05
N GLU A 227 -11.89 -5.02 15.76
CA GLU A 227 -11.80 -5.38 17.20
C GLU A 227 -12.81 -4.59 18.04
N ALA A 228 -12.96 -3.28 17.78
CA ALA A 228 -13.93 -2.44 18.47
C ALA A 228 -15.39 -2.84 18.17
N LYS A 229 -15.69 -3.25 16.93
CA LYS A 229 -16.99 -3.82 16.56
C LYS A 229 -17.24 -5.17 17.25
N LEU A 230 -16.23 -6.03 17.30
CA LEU A 230 -16.29 -7.32 17.97
C LEU A 230 -16.52 -7.15 19.47
N ALA A 231 -15.86 -6.21 20.14
CA ALA A 231 -16.06 -5.93 21.57
C ALA A 231 -17.52 -5.60 21.94
N GLN A 232 -18.33 -5.12 21.00
CA GLN A 232 -19.76 -4.84 21.19
C GLN A 232 -20.65 -6.07 20.96
N LYS A 233 -20.08 -7.19 20.50
CA LYS A 233 -20.78 -8.46 20.30
C LYS A 233 -20.43 -9.40 21.46
N SER A 234 -21.47 -9.87 22.15
CA SER A 234 -21.36 -10.84 23.26
C SER A 234 -20.91 -12.20 22.76
#